data_AF-A0A1G7TKP1-F1
#
_entry.id   AF-A0A1G7TKP1-F1
#
_cell.length_a   1.000
_cell.length_b   1.000
_cell.length_c   1.000
_cell.angle_alpha   90.00
_cell.angle_beta   90.00
_cell.angle_gamma   90.00
#
_symmetry.space_group_name_H-M   'P 1'
#
loop_
_entity.id
_entity.type
_entity.pdbx_description
1 polymer ?
#
loop_
_entity_poly.entity_id
_entity_poly.type
_entity_poly.pdbx_seq_one_letter_code
_entity_poly.pdbx_strand_id
1 'polypeptide(L)'
;MKRSFQIIKIVLLLFAVLFSQQTIAQLPTDNRLKTPLDSLVQRSVSAFMQNHSRVGISVGIIKNGKKFIYNYGSTVLKQKTL
;
A
#
# COMPACT_ATOMS: atom_id res chain seq x y z
N MET A 1 6.08 -42.78 6.40
CA MET A 1 5.28 -42.04 5.39
C MET A 1 4.39 -40.93 5.95
N LYS A 2 3.67 -41.12 7.07
CA LYS A 2 2.73 -40.08 7.58
C LYS A 2 3.42 -38.82 8.17
N ARG A 3 4.60 -38.96 8.77
CA ARG A 3 5.37 -37.85 9.35
C ARG A 3 5.98 -36.92 8.29
N SER A 4 6.48 -37.49 7.19
CA SER A 4 6.98 -36.71 6.05
C SER A 4 5.88 -35.91 5.36
N PHE A 5 4.66 -36.46 5.26
CA PHE A 5 3.51 -35.72 4.74
C PHE A 5 3.07 -34.54 5.63
N GLN A 6 3.20 -34.66 6.95
CA GLN A 6 2.92 -33.56 7.88
C GLN A 6 3.97 -32.45 7.77
N ILE A 7 5.25 -32.80 7.63
CA ILE A 7 6.32 -31.81 7.42
C ILE A 7 6.11 -31.03 6.13
N ILE A 8 5.74 -31.71 5.03
CA ILE A 8 5.46 -31.06 3.75
C ILE A 8 4.30 -30.06 3.85
N LYS A 9 3.23 -30.40 4.60
CA LYS A 9 2.11 -29.49 4.83
C LYS A 9 2.52 -28.24 5.62
N ILE A 10 3.34 -28.40 6.66
CA ILE A 10 3.85 -27.29 7.45
C ILE A 10 4.73 -26.38 6.60
N VAL A 11 5.60 -26.96 5.77
CA VAL A 11 6.45 -26.21 4.84
C VAL A 11 5.60 -25.44 3.81
N LEU A 12 4.57 -26.06 3.24
CA LEU A 12 3.64 -25.39 2.32
C LEU A 12 2.86 -24.24 3.00
N LEU A 13 2.42 -24.44 4.25
CA LEU A 13 1.74 -23.41 5.03
C LEU A 13 2.66 -22.22 5.32
N LEU A 14 3.91 -22.48 5.71
CA LEU A 14 4.92 -21.44 5.94
C LEU A 14 5.28 -20.68 4.67
N PHE A 15 5.37 -21.37 3.53
CA PHE A 15 5.66 -20.75 2.24
C PHE A 15 4.55 -19.78 1.79
N ALA A 16 3.27 -20.11 2.04
CA ALA A 16 2.14 -19.24 1.72
C ALA A 16 2.14 -17.91 2.52
N VAL A 17 2.55 -17.94 3.80
CA VAL A 17 2.64 -16.74 4.64
C VAL A 17 3.72 -15.76 4.12
N LEU A 18 4.83 -16.29 3.60
CA LEU A 18 5.93 -15.47 3.05
C LEU A 18 5.56 -14.74 1.75
N PHE A 19 4.69 -15.32 0.91
CA PHE A 19 4.22 -14.71 -0.34
C PHE A 19 3.11 -13.66 -0.14
N SER A 20 2.57 -13.52 1.08
CA SER A 20 1.48 -12.59 1.36
C SER A 20 1.93 -11.13 1.50
N GLN A 21 3.25 -10.86 1.46
CA GLN A 21 3.76 -9.50 1.46
C GLN A 21 3.63 -8.90 0.06
N GLN A 22 2.41 -8.47 -0.29
CA GLN A 22 2.20 -7.50 -1.36
C GLN A 22 2.93 -6.22 -0.94
N THR A 23 4.17 -6.07 -1.40
CA THR A 23 4.90 -4.81 -1.30
C THR A 23 4.16 -3.79 -2.14
N ILE A 24 3.27 -3.04 -1.50
CA ILE A 24 2.74 -1.80 -2.09
C ILE A 24 3.97 -0.97 -2.36
N ALA A 25 4.38 -0.86 -3.63
CA ALA A 25 5.48 0.00 -4.03
C ALA A 25 5.26 1.36 -3.36
N GLN A 26 6.25 1.84 -2.62
CA GLN A 26 6.09 3.09 -1.86
C GLN A 26 5.72 4.20 -2.84
N LEU A 27 4.45 4.60 -2.78
CA LEU A 27 3.91 5.69 -3.59
C LEU A 27 4.62 6.97 -3.16
N PRO A 28 5.21 7.74 -4.09
CA PRO A 28 5.72 9.07 -3.77
C PRO A 28 4.64 9.87 -3.06
N THR A 29 4.93 10.43 -1.90
CA THR A 29 3.96 11.20 -1.14
C THR A 29 4.63 12.23 -0.23
N ASP A 30 3.93 13.33 0.01
CA ASP A 30 4.29 14.33 1.02
C ASP A 30 3.76 13.99 2.41
N ASN A 31 2.97 12.90 2.55
CA ASN A 31 2.45 12.45 3.83
C ASN A 31 3.56 11.90 4.72
N ARG A 32 3.84 12.60 5.84
CA ARG A 32 4.91 12.26 6.79
C ARG A 32 4.50 11.29 7.90
N LEU A 33 3.26 10.82 7.93
CA LEU A 33 2.74 9.85 8.92
C LEU A 33 2.94 10.31 10.38
N LYS A 34 2.78 11.60 10.67
CA LYS A 34 3.02 12.17 12.00
C LYS A 34 1.79 12.13 12.90
N THR A 35 0.60 12.10 12.30
CA THR A 35 -0.67 12.19 13.04
C THR A 35 -1.59 11.01 12.76
N PRO A 36 -2.60 10.77 13.61
CA PRO A 36 -3.64 9.78 13.30
C PRO A 36 -4.39 10.06 11.99
N LEU A 37 -4.57 11.35 11.64
CA LEU A 37 -5.18 11.73 10.36
C LEU A 37 -4.29 11.33 9.19
N ASP A 38 -2.99 11.58 9.29
CA ASP A 38 -2.00 11.18 8.28
C ASP A 38 -2.06 9.67 8.01
N SER A 39 -2.08 8.86 9.08
CA SER A 39 -2.17 7.39 8.98
C SER A 39 -3.50 6.92 8.41
N LEU A 40 -4.60 7.61 8.73
CA LEU A 40 -5.91 7.31 8.17
C LEU A 40 -5.93 7.58 6.66
N VAL A 41 -5.46 8.75 6.23
CA VAL A 41 -5.37 9.10 4.81
C VAL A 41 -4.48 8.12 4.07
N GLN A 42 -3.31 7.76 4.64
CA GLN A 42 -2.41 6.77 4.04
C GLN A 42 -3.14 5.44 3.78
N ARG A 43 -3.87 4.91 4.77
CA ARG A 43 -4.57 3.63 4.64
C ARG A 43 -5.66 3.71 3.55
N SER A 44 -6.45 4.78 3.55
CA SER A 44 -7.50 4.99 2.56
C SER A 44 -6.95 5.14 1.14
N VAL A 45 -5.90 5.95 0.97
CA VAL A 45 -5.28 6.19 -0.33
C VAL A 45 -4.53 4.95 -0.81
N SER A 46 -3.86 4.20 0.06
CA SER A 46 -3.21 2.94 -0.33
C SER A 46 -4.20 1.94 -0.91
N ALA A 47 -5.38 1.77 -0.30
CA ALA A 47 -6.42 0.90 -0.86
C ALA A 47 -6.93 1.41 -2.23
N PHE A 48 -7.09 2.73 -2.37
CA PHE A 48 -7.45 3.34 -3.65
C PHE A 48 -6.35 3.14 -4.72
N MET A 49 -5.08 3.30 -4.38
CA MET A 49 -3.98 3.23 -5.35
C MET A 49 -3.57 1.80 -5.74
N GLN A 50 -4.20 0.76 -5.19
CA GLN A 50 -3.93 -0.64 -5.58
C GLN A 50 -4.24 -0.92 -7.06
N ASN A 51 -5.14 -0.16 -7.69
CA ASN A 51 -5.35 -0.29 -9.13
C ASN A 51 -4.21 0.40 -9.90
N HIS A 52 -3.39 -0.42 -10.57
CA HIS A 52 -2.21 0.01 -11.34
C HIS A 52 -2.50 0.99 -12.49
N SER A 53 -3.76 1.19 -12.89
CA SER A 53 -4.13 2.23 -13.86
C SER A 53 -4.10 3.65 -13.27
N ARG A 54 -3.86 3.80 -11.96
CA ARG A 54 -3.87 5.07 -11.24
C ARG A 54 -2.45 5.56 -11.00
N VAL A 55 -2.19 6.79 -11.40
CA VAL A 55 -0.85 7.39 -11.31
C VAL A 55 -0.67 8.30 -10.12
N GLY A 56 -1.74 8.96 -9.67
CA GLY A 56 -1.72 9.81 -8.49
C GLY A 56 -3.09 10.29 -8.06
N ILE A 57 -3.14 10.91 -6.87
CA ILE A 57 -4.31 11.53 -6.27
C ILE A 57 -3.89 12.65 -5.32
N SER A 58 -4.69 13.72 -5.25
CA SER A 58 -4.59 14.76 -4.24
C SER A 58 -5.84 14.73 -3.35
N VAL A 59 -5.64 14.80 -2.03
CA VAL A 59 -6.71 14.73 -1.02
C VAL A 59 -6.70 16.00 -0.18
N GLY A 60 -7.79 16.76 -0.26
CA GLY A 60 -8.04 17.94 0.58
C GLY A 60 -9.01 17.62 1.71
N ILE A 61 -8.66 17.98 2.95
CA ILE A 61 -9.52 17.80 4.13
C ILE A 61 -9.61 19.13 4.88
N ILE A 62 -10.83 19.52 5.25
CA ILE A 62 -11.08 20.62 6.19
C ILE A 62 -11.62 20.02 7.48
N LYS A 63 -10.88 20.17 8.58
CA LYS A 63 -11.28 19.69 9.91
C LYS A 63 -11.01 20.78 10.94
N ASN A 64 -12.04 21.17 11.69
CA ASN A 64 -11.97 22.21 12.71
C ASN A 64 -11.37 23.53 12.17
N GLY A 65 -11.78 23.95 10.97
CA GLY A 65 -11.27 25.15 10.29
C GLY A 65 -9.85 25.03 9.72
N LYS A 66 -9.12 23.95 10.00
CA LYS A 66 -7.78 23.71 9.45
C LYS A 66 -7.84 22.91 8.15
N LYS A 67 -7.05 23.33 7.16
CA LYS A 67 -6.88 22.66 5.87
C LYS A 67 -5.69 21.70 5.92
N PHE A 68 -5.86 20.53 5.32
CA PHE A 68 -4.84 19.51 5.12
C PHE A 68 -4.86 19.09 3.66
N ILE A 69 -3.69 18.99 3.05
CA ILE A 69 -3.52 18.55 1.66
C ILE A 69 -2.50 17.42 1.67
N TYR A 70 -2.84 16.32 0.99
CA TYR A 70 -1.98 15.16 0.84
C TYR A 70 -1.91 14.78 -0.63
N ASN A 71 -0.69 14.58 -1.13
CA ASN A 71 -0.45 14.20 -2.52
C ASN A 71 0.20 12.82 -2.56
N TYR A 72 -0.28 11.95 -3.43
CA TYR A 72 0.23 10.59 -3.62
C TYR A 72 0.41 10.31 -5.10
N GLY A 73 1.51 9.64 -5.46
CA GLY A 73 1.82 9.25 -6.82
C GLY A 73 2.48 10.36 -7.63
N SER A 74 2.20 10.38 -8.93
CA SER A 74 2.80 11.26 -9.93
C SER A 74 1.73 11.74 -10.93
N THR A 75 2.08 12.72 -11.76
CA THR A 75 1.28 13.17 -12.91
C THR A 75 1.53 12.37 -14.18
N VAL A 76 2.58 11.53 -14.20
CA VAL A 76 2.93 10.69 -15.34
C VAL A 76 2.57 9.22 -15.09
N LEU A 77 1.99 8.56 -16.10
CA LEU A 77 1.99 7.11 -16.18
C LEU A 77 3.43 6.65 -16.17
N LYS A 78 3.80 5.75 -15.26
CA LYS A 78 5.13 5.15 -15.26
C LYS A 78 5.24 4.36 -16.57
N GLN A 79 5.86 4.98 -17.59
CA GLN A 79 6.12 4.31 -18.86
C GLN A 79 7.00 3.10 -18.53
N LYS A 80 6.57 1.92 -18.95
CA LYS A 80 7.38 0.69 -18.82
C LYS A 80 8.71 0.99 -19.51
N THR A 81 9.79 1.13 -18.77
CA THR A 81 11.13 1.24 -19.35
C THR A 81 11.33 -0.01 -20.18
N LEU A 82 11.43 0.15 -21.50
CA LEU A 82 11.74 -0.91 -22.46
C LEU A 82 13.12 -1.47 -22.18
#